data_AF-A0A1I2HQM2-F1
#
_entry.id   AF-A0A1I2HQM2-F1
#
_cell.length_a   1.000
_cell.length_b   1.000
_cell.length_c   1.000
_cell.angle_alpha   90.00
_cell.angle_beta   90.00
_cell.angle_gamma   90.00
#
_symmetry.space_group_name_H-M   'P 1'
#
loop_
_entity.id
_entity.type
_entity.pdbx_description
1 polymer ?
#
loop_
_entity_poly.entity_id
_entity_poly.type
_entity_poly.pdbx_seq_one_letter_code
_entity_poly.pdbx_strand_id
1 'polypeptide(L)'
;MGRGCGALVTFDRIRQDMRRARRESGLGWRVFAREAGFAEAYLRNVENGNRPVSADVVAAYDRVLRTEAAFTRAFLDALAVRPCP
;
A
#
# COMPACT_ATOMS: atom_id res chain seq x y z
N MET A 1 0.37 -20.54 20.22
CA MET A 1 -0.11 -19.30 19.56
C MET A 1 0.75 -19.02 18.34
N GLY A 2 0.14 -18.93 17.16
CA GLY A 2 0.81 -19.01 15.86
C GLY A 2 1.72 -17.83 15.54
N ARG A 3 2.94 -18.15 15.07
CA ARG A 3 3.88 -17.19 14.46
C ARG A 3 3.27 -16.67 13.16
N GLY A 4 2.61 -15.51 13.19
CA GLY A 4 2.32 -14.79 11.96
C GLY A 4 3.64 -14.45 11.27
N CYS A 5 3.85 -14.94 10.04
CA CYS A 5 5.00 -14.59 9.21
C CYS A 5 5.21 -13.07 9.21
N GLY A 6 6.42 -12.61 9.57
CA GLY A 6 6.73 -11.17 9.69
C GLY A 6 6.37 -10.35 8.45
N ALA A 7 6.45 -10.94 7.26
CA ALA A 7 6.09 -10.28 6.00
C ALA A 7 4.60 -9.88 5.92
N LEU A 8 3.66 -10.70 6.40
CA LEU A 8 2.23 -10.38 6.36
C LEU A 8 1.89 -9.18 7.27
N VAL A 9 2.54 -9.10 8.44
CA VAL A 9 2.41 -7.97 9.36
C VAL A 9 2.96 -6.68 8.72
N THR A 10 4.03 -6.79 7.93
CA THR A 10 4.62 -5.64 7.23
C THR A 10 3.72 -5.12 6.11
N PHE A 11 3.15 -6.00 5.27
CA PHE A 11 2.21 -5.57 4.23
C PHE A 11 0.92 -4.95 4.80
N ASP A 12 0.44 -5.45 5.94
CA ASP A 12 -0.68 -4.84 6.64
C ASP A 12 -0.39 -3.42 7.14
N ARG A 13 0.82 -3.19 7.67
CA ARG A 13 1.27 -1.85 8.07
C ARG A 13 1.37 -0.90 6.88
N ILE A 14 2.00 -1.34 5.78
CA ILE A 14 2.10 -0.54 4.54
C ILE A 14 0.70 -0.14 4.06
N ARG A 15 -0.25 -1.09 4.02
CA ARG A 15 -1.65 -0.82 3.65
C ARG A 15 -2.30 0.23 4.57
N GLN A 16 -2.09 0.12 5.88
CA GLN A 16 -2.63 1.07 6.86
C GLN A 16 -2.04 2.47 6.68
N ASP A 17 -0.73 2.58 6.46
CA ASP A 17 -0.03 3.84 6.23
C ASP A 17 -0.49 4.51 4.93
N MET A 18 -0.62 3.74 3.84
CA MET A 18 -1.19 4.21 2.58
C MET A 18 -2.61 4.75 2.76
N ARG A 19 -3.46 4.00 3.47
CA ARG A 19 -4.84 4.40 3.78
C ARG A 19 -4.89 5.68 4.60
N ARG A 20 -3.99 5.83 5.58
CA ARG A 20 -3.88 7.04 6.40
C ARG A 20 -3.43 8.23 5.54
N ALA A 21 -2.34 8.10 4.79
CA ALA A 21 -1.80 9.16 3.96
C ALA A 21 -2.80 9.64 2.90
N ARG A 22 -3.58 8.73 2.28
CA ARG A 22 -4.65 9.10 1.36
C ARG A 22 -5.71 9.96 2.05
N ARG A 23 -6.14 9.63 3.27
CA ARG A 23 -7.11 10.45 4.01
C ARG A 23 -6.55 11.82 4.36
N GLU A 24 -5.30 11.88 4.77
CA GLU A 24 -4.60 13.13 5.11
C GLU A 24 -4.37 14.02 3.90
N SER A 25 -4.28 13.44 2.69
CA SER A 25 -4.15 14.21 1.44
C SER A 25 -5.36 15.10 1.11
N GLY A 26 -6.53 14.81 1.70
CA GLY A 26 -7.79 15.50 1.40
C GLY A 26 -8.38 15.16 0.02
N LEU A 27 -7.73 14.31 -0.79
CA LEU A 27 -8.22 13.95 -2.11
C LEU A 27 -9.44 13.00 -2.04
N GLY A 28 -10.49 13.37 -2.77
CA GLY A 28 -11.62 12.49 -3.01
C GLY A 28 -11.22 11.28 -3.85
N TRP A 29 -11.88 10.14 -3.63
CA TRP A 29 -11.56 8.86 -4.27
C TRP A 29 -11.47 8.93 -5.80
N ARG A 30 -12.42 9.60 -6.44
CA ARG A 30 -12.46 9.73 -7.90
C ARG A 30 -11.22 10.45 -8.46
N VAL A 31 -10.77 11.50 -7.78
CA VAL A 31 -9.55 12.24 -8.18
C VAL A 31 -8.34 11.36 -7.93
N PHE A 32 -8.22 10.83 -6.71
CA PHE A 32 -7.10 9.98 -6.32
C PHE A 32 -6.91 8.79 -7.26
N ALA A 33 -7.98 8.06 -7.57
CA ALA A 33 -7.94 6.89 -8.43
C ALA A 33 -7.51 7.24 -9.87
N ARG A 34 -7.98 8.38 -10.40
CA ARG A 34 -7.57 8.88 -11.71
C ARG A 34 -6.09 9.20 -11.76
N GLU A 35 -5.57 9.93 -10.77
CA GLU A 35 -4.14 10.27 -10.71
C GLU A 35 -3.25 9.04 -10.46
N ALA A 36 -3.76 8.06 -9.71
CA ALA A 36 -3.07 6.79 -9.47
C ALA A 36 -3.05 5.90 -10.72
N GLY A 37 -4.00 6.06 -11.64
CA GLY A 37 -4.16 5.23 -12.83
C GLY A 37 -4.88 3.90 -12.58
N PHE A 38 -5.71 3.83 -11.54
CA PHE A 38 -6.45 2.61 -11.15
C PHE A 38 -7.94 2.89 -10.99
N ALA A 39 -8.76 1.84 -11.03
CA ALA A 39 -10.16 1.94 -10.67
C ALA A 39 -10.34 2.16 -9.15
N GLU A 40 -11.29 3.00 -8.75
CA GLU A 40 -11.60 3.25 -7.33
C GLU A 40 -11.91 1.95 -6.57
N ALA A 41 -12.73 1.09 -7.16
CA ALA A 41 -13.09 -0.20 -6.55
C ALA A 41 -11.86 -1.10 -6.33
N TYR A 42 -10.86 -1.03 -7.22
CA TYR A 42 -9.62 -1.77 -7.06
C TYR A 42 -8.81 -1.24 -5.87
N LEU A 43 -8.58 0.07 -5.80
CA LEU A 43 -7.82 0.70 -4.70
C LEU A 43 -8.52 0.52 -3.35
N ARG A 44 -9.85 0.61 -3.30
CA ARG A 44 -10.63 0.29 -2.08
C ARG A 44 -10.43 -1.16 -1.63
N ASN A 45 -10.44 -2.11 -2.57
CA ASN A 45 -10.20 -3.50 -2.22
C ASN A 45 -8.78 -3.73 -1.70
N VAL A 46 -7.78 -3.00 -2.21
CA VAL A 46 -6.42 -3.02 -1.65
C VAL A 46 -6.40 -2.44 -0.23
N GLU A 47 -6.96 -1.24 -0.01
CA GLU A 47 -7.02 -0.62 1.34
C GLU A 47 -7.81 -1.46 2.35
N ASN A 48 -8.80 -2.22 1.89
CA ASN A 48 -9.60 -3.13 2.74
C ASN A 48 -8.92 -4.50 2.95
N GLY A 49 -7.84 -4.82 2.23
CA GLY A 49 -7.16 -6.12 2.29
C GLY A 49 -7.84 -7.24 1.54
N ASN A 50 -8.87 -6.92 0.73
CA ASN A 50 -9.50 -7.87 -0.19
C ASN A 50 -8.60 -8.18 -1.40
N ARG A 51 -7.61 -7.33 -1.65
CA ARG A 51 -6.55 -7.51 -2.64
C ARG A 51 -5.20 -7.25 -1.96
N PRO A 52 -4.14 -7.97 -2.36
CA PRO A 52 -2.80 -7.74 -1.84
C PRO A 52 -2.26 -6.38 -2.30
N VAL A 53 -1.38 -5.79 -1.49
CA VAL A 53 -0.56 -4.65 -1.91
C VAL A 53 0.45 -5.13 -2.96
N SER A 54 0.61 -4.38 -4.05
CA SER A 54 1.58 -4.68 -5.12
C SER A 54 2.55 -3.52 -5.33
N ALA A 55 3.68 -3.80 -6.00
CA ALA A 55 4.68 -2.81 -6.38
C ALA A 55 4.07 -1.63 -7.16
N ASP A 56 3.17 -1.92 -8.11
CA ASP A 56 2.51 -0.87 -8.91
C ASP A 56 1.62 0.03 -8.06
N VAL A 57 0.93 -0.54 -7.06
CA VAL A 57 0.03 0.19 -6.18
C VAL A 57 0.83 1.09 -5.24
N VAL A 58 1.93 0.60 -4.65
CA VAL A 58 2.78 1.45 -3.79
C VAL A 58 3.44 2.57 -4.60
N ALA A 59 3.95 2.29 -5.80
CA ALA A 59 4.54 3.30 -6.68
C ALA A 59 3.53 4.37 -7.11
N ALA A 60 2.28 3.98 -7.38
CA ALA A 60 1.23 4.93 -7.70
C ALA A 60 0.86 5.82 -6.52
N TYR A 61 0.77 5.27 -5.30
CA TYR A 61 0.56 6.07 -4.09
C TYR A 61 1.72 7.05 -3.87
N ASP A 62 2.96 6.59 -4.03
CA ASP A 62 4.14 7.45 -3.88
C ASP A 62 4.11 8.63 -4.86
N ARG A 63 3.70 8.39 -6.11
CA ARG A 63 3.55 9.43 -7.13
C ARG A 63 2.46 10.45 -6.78
N VAL A 64 1.28 9.98 -6.39
CA VAL A 64 0.11 10.85 -6.15
C VAL A 64 0.29 11.65 -4.86
N LEU A 65 0.84 11.03 -3.82
CA LEU A 65 1.01 11.62 -2.49
C LEU A 65 2.36 12.34 -2.33
N ARG A 66 3.25 12.24 -3.31
CA ARG A 66 4.60 12.82 -3.30
C ARG A 66 5.41 12.41 -2.06
N THR A 67 5.33 11.14 -1.69
CA THR A 67 6.01 10.56 -0.51
C THR A 67 7.43 10.08 -0.80
N GLU A 68 8.04 10.54 -1.89
CA GLU A 68 9.45 10.26 -2.24
C GLU A 68 9.82 8.76 -2.18
N ALA A 69 8.94 7.90 -2.70
CA ALA A 69 9.12 6.44 -2.73
C ALA A 69 9.12 5.74 -1.35
N ALA A 70 8.59 6.38 -0.29
CA ALA A 70 8.52 5.79 1.04
C ALA A 70 7.77 4.45 1.08
N PHE A 71 6.62 4.34 0.41
CA PHE A 71 5.85 3.09 0.40
C PHE A 71 6.54 2.00 -0.42
N THR A 72 7.12 2.38 -1.55
CA THR A 72 7.93 1.50 -2.40
C THR A 72 9.11 0.93 -1.62
N ARG A 73 9.82 1.77 -0.85
CA ARG A 73 10.94 1.32 -0.02
C ARG A 73 10.49 0.31 1.04
N ALA A 74 9.43 0.64 1.79
CA ALA A 74 8.88 -0.26 2.79
C ALA A 74 8.42 -1.60 2.18
N PHE A 75 7.82 -1.57 0.98
CA PHE A 75 7.41 -2.76 0.24
C PHE A 75 8.60 -3.65 -0.16
N LEU A 76 9.67 -3.06 -0.68
CA LEU A 76 10.89 -3.79 -1.04
C LEU A 76 11.58 -4.36 0.21
N ASP A 77 11.64 -3.61 1.30
CA ASP A 77 12.18 -4.09 2.57
C ASP A 77 11.34 -5.27 3.08
N ALA A 78 10.01 -5.21 2.97
CA ALA A 78 9.12 -6.31 3.34
C ALA A 78 9.37 -7.58 2.51
N LEU A 79 9.66 -7.44 1.21
CA LEU A 79 10.02 -8.55 0.33
C LEU A 79 11.42 -9.12 0.63
N ALA A 80 12.35 -8.27 1.08
CA ALA A 80 13.71 -8.67 1.43
C ALA A 80 13.79 -9.43 2.77
N VAL A 81 12.80 -9.25 3.66
CA VAL A 81 12.64 -10.10 4.86
C VAL A 81 12.25 -11.51 4.39
N ARG A 82 13.24 -12.38 4.27
CA ARG A 82 13.04 -13.78 3.87
C ARG A 82 11.98 -14.43 4.77
N PRO A 83 10.99 -15.16 4.21
CA PRO A 83 10.25 -16.11 5.02
C PRO A 83 11.26 -17.12 5.59
N CYS A 84 11.18 -17.42 6.90
CA CYS A 84 11.98 -18.49 7.49
C CYS A 84 11.82 -19.78 6.64
N PRO A 85 12.89 -20.60 6.51
CA PRO A 85 12.76 -21.95 5.97
C PRO A 85 11.81 -22.80 6.81
#